data_AF-A0A7W7K154-F1
#
_entry.id   AF-A0A7W7K154-F1
#
_cell.length_a   1.000
_cell.length_b   1.000
_cell.length_c   1.000
_cell.angle_alpha   90.00
_cell.angle_beta   90.00
_cell.angle_gamma   90.00
#
_symmetry.space_group_name_H-M   'P 1'
#
loop_
_entity.id
_entity.type
_entity.pdbx_description
1 polymer ?
#
loop_
_entity_poly.entity_id
_entity_poly.type
_entity_poly.pdbx_seq_one_letter_code
_entity_poly.pdbx_strand_id
1 'polypeptide(L)'
;MSRRIDILTRHHDRLIEIMATARTQITDSVKDADLDALRHLRREMVEALAAYQRFVHEEIYEPAQQGIGSAEAQRDAQALKIDCIQLQRDYDDFGLRWARRHVLENWPEYRLSANLMMKRVNDHILHVCELRKGWSGGQAA
;
A
#
# COMPACT_ATOMS: atom_id res chain seq x y z
N MET A 1 7.36 21.57 4.14
CA MET A 1 6.69 20.62 3.23
C MET A 1 7.58 19.45 2.79
N SER A 2 8.88 19.64 2.48
CA SER A 2 9.77 18.55 1.98
C SER A 2 9.73 17.27 2.81
N ARG A 3 9.95 17.36 4.14
CA ARG A 3 10.11 16.17 5.00
C ARG A 3 8.93 15.18 4.97
N ARG A 4 7.68 15.66 4.95
CA ARG A 4 6.49 14.78 4.91
C ARG A 4 6.38 14.06 3.57
N ILE A 5 6.67 14.76 2.47
CA ILE A 5 6.70 14.18 1.13
C ILE A 5 7.81 13.14 1.02
N ASP A 6 8.98 13.41 1.60
CA ASP A 6 10.11 12.47 1.63
C ASP A 6 9.77 11.20 2.45
N ILE A 7 9.07 11.34 3.58
CA ILE A 7 8.60 10.19 4.38
C ILE A 7 7.54 9.40 3.61
N LEU A 8 6.55 10.08 3.01
CA LEU A 8 5.52 9.43 2.20
C LEU A 8 6.13 8.62 1.05
N THR A 9 7.12 9.20 0.37
CA THR A 9 7.83 8.55 -0.75
C THR A 9 8.55 7.30 -0.25
N ARG A 10 9.25 7.36 0.89
CA ARG A 10 9.88 6.18 1.50
C ARG A 10 8.89 5.07 1.85
N HIS A 11 7.69 5.41 2.30
CA HIS A 11 6.65 4.40 2.50
C HIS A 11 6.24 3.74 1.18
N HIS A 12 5.99 4.52 0.13
CA HIS A 12 5.65 3.99 -1.18
C HIS A 12 6.78 3.12 -1.77
N ASP A 13 8.02 3.57 -1.69
CA ASP A 13 9.19 2.83 -2.15
C ASP A 13 9.29 1.48 -1.45
N ARG A 14 9.10 1.44 -0.13
CA ARG A 14 9.11 0.19 0.64
C ARG A 14 8.02 -0.78 0.19
N LEU A 15 6.80 -0.30 -0.07
CA LEU A 15 5.72 -1.15 -0.59
C LEU A 15 6.07 -1.70 -1.98
N ILE A 16 6.62 -0.85 -2.86
CA ILE A 16 7.05 -1.24 -4.21
C ILE A 16 8.16 -2.29 -4.16
N GLU A 17 9.16 -2.12 -3.31
CA GLU A 17 10.26 -3.07 -3.12
C GLU A 17 9.74 -4.45 -2.72
N ILE A 18 8.85 -4.54 -1.72
CA ILE A 18 8.28 -5.81 -1.27
C ILE A 18 7.52 -6.49 -2.41
N MET A 19 6.74 -5.74 -3.19
CA MET A 19 6.03 -6.28 -4.36
C MET A 19 6.98 -6.75 -5.46
N ALA A 20 8.05 -6.01 -5.73
CA ALA A 20 9.06 -6.37 -6.72
C ALA A 20 9.77 -7.67 -6.34
N THR A 21 10.16 -7.81 -5.07
CA THR A 21 10.74 -9.06 -4.55
C THR A 21 9.73 -10.20 -4.58
N ALA A 22 8.47 -9.97 -4.18
CA ALA A 22 7.44 -11.01 -4.22
C ALA A 22 7.16 -11.49 -5.64
N ARG A 23 7.19 -10.60 -6.63
CA ARG A 23 6.95 -10.94 -8.04
C ARG A 23 7.96 -11.96 -8.57
N THR A 24 9.22 -11.89 -8.14
CA THR A 24 10.24 -12.88 -8.55
C THR A 24 9.98 -14.28 -7.99
N GLN A 25 9.20 -14.39 -6.92
CA GLN A 25 8.84 -15.66 -6.28
C GLN A 25 7.51 -16.22 -6.80
N ILE A 26 6.72 -15.45 -7.56
CA ILE A 26 5.45 -15.89 -8.16
C ILE A 26 5.74 -16.48 -9.55
N THR A 27 6.28 -17.70 -9.55
CA THR A 27 6.65 -18.46 -10.75
C THR A 27 5.45 -19.16 -11.41
N ASP A 28 5.65 -19.75 -12.59
CA ASP A 28 4.61 -20.50 -13.28
C ASP A 28 4.18 -21.77 -12.55
N SER A 29 5.11 -22.42 -11.85
CA SER A 29 4.92 -23.68 -11.15
C SER A 29 5.23 -23.52 -9.67
N VAL A 30 4.33 -24.01 -8.81
CA VAL A 30 4.48 -23.95 -7.35
C VAL A 30 5.73 -24.67 -6.84
N LYS A 31 6.27 -25.63 -7.63
CA LYS A 31 7.49 -26.37 -7.27
C LYS A 31 8.73 -25.50 -7.30
N ASP A 32 8.71 -24.44 -8.10
CA ASP A 32 9.82 -23.52 -8.30
C ASP A 32 9.66 -22.25 -7.44
N ALA A 33 8.57 -22.14 -6.69
CA ALA A 33 8.27 -21.01 -5.83
C ALA A 33 8.82 -21.22 -4.42
N ASP A 34 9.48 -20.21 -3.87
CA ASP A 34 9.80 -20.17 -2.45
C ASP A 34 8.60 -19.68 -1.64
N LEU A 35 7.82 -20.64 -1.12
CA LEU A 35 6.61 -20.36 -0.35
C LEU A 35 6.90 -19.73 1.02
N ASP A 36 8.06 -20.01 1.60
CA ASP A 36 8.45 -19.43 2.88
C ASP A 36 8.91 -17.98 2.69
N ALA A 37 9.63 -17.68 1.60
CA ALA A 37 9.91 -16.30 1.19
C ALA A 37 8.62 -15.53 0.90
N LEU A 38 7.67 -16.10 0.14
CA LEU A 38 6.37 -15.46 -0.10
C LEU A 38 5.60 -15.19 1.20
N ARG A 39 5.61 -16.13 2.16
CA ARG A 39 5.00 -15.93 3.48
C ARG A 39 5.70 -14.83 4.27
N HIS A 40 7.02 -14.76 4.19
CA HIS A 40 7.79 -13.69 4.83
C HIS A 40 7.44 -12.32 4.23
N LEU A 41 7.45 -12.19 2.90
CA LEU A 41 7.10 -10.94 2.20
C LEU A 41 5.66 -10.49 2.47
N ARG A 42 4.71 -11.42 2.63
CA ARG A 42 3.34 -11.05 3.07
C ARG A 42 3.33 -10.41 4.45
N ARG A 43 4.14 -10.90 5.40
CA ARG A 43 4.25 -10.28 6.74
C ARG A 43 4.92 -8.91 6.65
N GLU A 44 5.99 -8.79 5.87
CA GLU A 44 6.64 -7.49 5.65
C GLU A 44 5.67 -6.46 5.05
N MET A 45 4.82 -6.87 4.12
CA MET A 45 3.82 -6.00 3.52
C MET A 45 2.77 -5.53 4.55
N VAL A 46 2.28 -6.43 5.43
CA VAL A 46 1.38 -6.04 6.52
C VAL A 46 2.02 -4.99 7.42
N GLU A 47 3.27 -5.19 7.81
CA GLU A 47 4.01 -4.25 8.65
C GLU A 47 4.22 -2.90 7.94
N ALA A 48 4.56 -2.92 6.65
CA ALA A 48 4.78 -1.72 5.85
C ALA A 48 3.48 -0.93 5.64
N LEU A 49 2.35 -1.60 5.37
CA LEU A 49 1.04 -0.96 5.23
C LEU A 49 0.57 -0.36 6.57
N ALA A 50 0.78 -1.07 7.69
CA ALA A 50 0.45 -0.55 9.02
C ALA A 50 1.28 0.70 9.37
N ALA A 51 2.58 0.69 9.06
CA ALA A 51 3.45 1.85 9.26
C ALA A 51 3.03 3.03 8.38
N TYR A 52 2.69 2.77 7.12
CA TYR A 52 2.18 3.77 6.19
C TYR A 52 0.85 4.37 6.67
N GLN A 53 -0.11 3.54 7.10
CA GLN A 53 -1.40 3.99 7.61
C GLN A 53 -1.25 4.84 8.88
N ARG A 54 -0.30 4.50 9.75
CA ARG A 54 0.02 5.30 10.94
C ARG A 54 0.55 6.68 10.54
N PHE A 55 1.50 6.74 9.61
CA PHE A 55 2.01 8.00 9.08
C PHE A 55 0.89 8.86 8.46
N VAL A 56 0.04 8.28 7.60
CA VAL A 56 -1.10 9.00 7.01
C VAL A 56 -2.03 9.54 8.10
N HIS A 57 -2.24 8.79 9.17
CA HIS A 57 -3.07 9.24 10.27
C HIS A 57 -2.48 10.46 11.00
N GLU A 58 -1.27 10.29 11.52
CA GLU A 58 -0.63 11.24 12.44
C GLU A 58 -0.12 12.49 11.71
N GLU A 59 0.39 12.35 10.49
CA GLU A 59 1.11 13.44 9.81
C GLU A 59 0.30 14.14 8.72
N ILE A 60 -0.80 13.54 8.26
CA ILE A 60 -1.64 14.09 7.18
C ILE A 60 -3.06 14.32 7.69
N TYR A 61 -3.71 13.29 8.21
CA TYR A 61 -5.12 13.34 8.58
C TYR A 61 -5.38 14.18 9.84
N GLU A 62 -4.69 13.93 10.95
CA GLU A 62 -4.89 14.67 12.20
C GLU A 62 -4.65 16.18 12.04
N PRO A 63 -3.57 16.65 11.39
CA PRO A 63 -3.39 18.07 11.10
C PRO A 63 -4.54 18.67 10.29
N ALA A 64 -5.04 17.96 9.28
CA ALA A 64 -6.18 18.41 8.48
C ALA A 64 -7.46 18.57 9.33
N GLN A 65 -7.71 17.65 10.27
CA GLN A 65 -8.85 17.75 11.20
C GLN A 65 -8.71 18.93 12.17
N GLN A 66 -7.48 19.38 12.46
CA GLN A 66 -7.21 20.57 13.26
C GLN A 66 -7.32 21.88 12.45
N GLY A 67 -7.76 21.81 11.19
CA GLY A 67 -7.92 22.96 10.30
C GLY A 67 -6.62 23.42 9.65
N ILE A 68 -5.54 22.63 9.69
CA ILE A 68 -4.28 22.95 9.03
C ILE A 68 -4.39 22.63 7.53
N GLY A 69 -4.13 23.63 6.68
CA GLY A 69 -4.19 23.49 5.22
C GLY A 69 -5.51 23.98 4.61
N SER A 70 -5.60 23.98 3.29
CA SER A 70 -6.80 24.41 2.56
C SER A 70 -7.96 23.41 2.72
N ALA A 71 -9.20 23.85 2.48
CA ALA A 71 -10.37 22.98 2.49
C ALA A 71 -10.24 21.79 1.50
N GLU A 72 -9.55 22.00 0.37
CA GLU A 72 -9.22 20.94 -0.57
C GLU A 72 -8.25 19.92 0.03
N ALA A 73 -7.13 20.38 0.61
CA ALA A 73 -6.17 19.51 1.28
C ALA A 73 -6.80 18.72 2.44
N GLN A 74 -7.76 19.30 3.15
CA GLN A 74 -8.51 18.61 4.19
C GLN A 74 -9.40 17.49 3.63
N ARG A 75 -10.09 17.73 2.50
CA ARG A 75 -10.87 16.69 1.82
C ARG A 75 -9.98 15.58 1.30
N ASP A 76 -8.83 15.92 0.71
CA ASP A 76 -7.87 14.92 0.22
C ASP A 76 -7.29 14.08 1.35
N ALA A 77 -6.97 14.69 2.50
CA ALA A 77 -6.51 13.98 3.68
C ALA A 77 -7.55 12.98 4.22
N GLN A 78 -8.83 13.36 4.20
CA GLN A 78 -9.93 12.48 4.58
C GLN A 78 -10.10 11.31 3.60
N ALA A 79 -10.06 11.58 2.29
CA ALA A 79 -10.14 10.55 1.25
C ALA A 79 -8.96 9.57 1.37
N LEU A 80 -7.74 10.09 1.48
CA LEU A 80 -6.53 9.29 1.65
C LEU A 80 -6.60 8.36 2.87
N LYS A 81 -7.12 8.87 4.00
CA LYS A 81 -7.29 8.06 5.21
C LYS A 81 -8.24 6.88 4.99
N ILE A 82 -9.36 7.12 4.31
CA ILE A 82 -10.36 6.08 3.99
C ILE A 82 -9.73 5.02 3.07
N ASP A 83 -9.05 5.45 2.01
CA ASP A 83 -8.43 4.55 1.04
C ASP A 83 -7.33 3.71 1.66
N CYS A 84 -6.50 4.28 2.54
CA CYS A 84 -5.47 3.52 3.26
C CYS A 84 -6.08 2.44 4.18
N ILE A 85 -7.17 2.75 4.89
CA ILE A 85 -7.86 1.75 5.72
C ILE A 85 -8.42 0.64 4.84
N GLN A 86 -9.02 0.99 3.70
CA GLN A 86 -9.60 0.02 2.79
C GLN A 86 -8.50 -0.89 2.21
N LEU A 87 -7.38 -0.33 1.76
CA LEU A 87 -6.25 -1.09 1.25
C LEU A 87 -5.68 -2.08 2.27
N GLN A 88 -5.55 -1.67 3.54
CA GLN A 88 -5.12 -2.58 4.61
C GLN A 88 -6.09 -3.75 4.78
N ARG A 89 -7.40 -3.49 4.84
CA ARG A 89 -8.43 -4.54 4.96
C ARG A 89 -8.39 -5.51 3.80
N ASP A 90 -8.30 -4.99 2.57
CA ASP A 90 -8.20 -5.83 1.37
C ASP A 90 -6.96 -6.73 1.39
N TYR A 91 -5.83 -6.21 1.90
CA TYR A 91 -4.60 -6.99 2.05
C TYR A 91 -4.71 -8.05 3.14
N ASP A 92 -5.32 -7.71 4.28
CA ASP A 92 -5.56 -8.66 5.38
C ASP A 92 -6.47 -9.81 4.92
N ASP A 93 -7.55 -9.51 4.20
CA ASP A 93 -8.46 -10.51 3.62
C ASP A 93 -7.73 -11.42 2.61
N PHE A 94 -6.86 -10.84 1.77
CA PHE A 94 -5.99 -11.62 0.89
C PHE A 94 -5.06 -12.54 1.69
N GLY A 95 -4.45 -12.05 2.78
CA GLY A 95 -3.59 -12.85 3.65
C GLY A 95 -4.32 -14.01 4.33
N LEU A 96 -5.54 -13.76 4.82
CA LEU A 96 -6.41 -14.76 5.46
C LEU A 96 -6.84 -15.86 4.47
N ARG A 97 -7.20 -15.47 3.24
CA ARG A 97 -7.57 -16.42 2.18
C ARG A 97 -6.42 -17.35 1.82
N TRP A 98 -5.20 -16.84 1.73
CA TRP A 98 -4.05 -17.55 1.17
C TRP A 98 -3.10 -18.11 2.24
N ALA A 99 -3.63 -18.94 3.14
CA ALA A 99 -2.81 -19.77 4.02
C ALA A 99 -2.00 -20.81 3.21
N ARG A 100 -0.87 -21.28 3.75
CA ARG A 100 0.12 -22.14 3.04
C ARG A 100 -0.52 -23.31 2.28
N ARG A 101 -1.45 -24.03 2.93
CA ARG A 101 -2.14 -25.18 2.33
C ARG A 101 -2.99 -24.77 1.11
N HIS A 102 -3.74 -23.68 1.22
CA HIS A 102 -4.56 -23.17 0.11
C HIS A 102 -3.72 -22.68 -1.07
N VAL A 103 -2.54 -22.11 -0.82
CA VAL A 103 -1.60 -21.69 -1.88
C VAL A 103 -1.07 -22.89 -2.67
N LEU A 104 -0.69 -23.97 -1.98
CA LEU A 104 -0.19 -25.20 -2.61
C LEU A 104 -1.25 -25.85 -3.51
N GLU A 105 -2.49 -25.95 -3.00
CA GLU A 105 -3.59 -26.62 -3.69
C GLU A 105 -4.17 -25.77 -4.84
N ASN A 106 -4.03 -24.44 -4.82
CA ASN A 106 -4.68 -23.52 -5.76
C ASN A 106 -3.69 -22.49 -6.34
N TRP A 107 -2.49 -22.93 -6.69
CA TRP A 107 -1.42 -22.05 -7.14
C TRP A 107 -1.81 -21.08 -8.27
N PRO A 108 -2.48 -21.51 -9.36
CA PRO A 108 -2.86 -20.58 -10.44
C PRO A 108 -3.75 -19.42 -9.95
N GLU A 109 -4.69 -19.71 -9.05
CA GLU A 109 -5.61 -18.72 -8.49
C GLU A 109 -4.90 -17.79 -7.49
N TYR A 110 -3.98 -18.34 -6.69
CA TYR A 110 -3.11 -17.55 -5.83
C TYR A 110 -2.28 -16.56 -6.65
N ARG A 111 -1.63 -17.01 -7.74
CA ARG A 111 -0.83 -16.13 -8.62
C ARG A 111 -1.65 -14.98 -9.17
N LEU A 112 -2.84 -15.28 -9.69
CA LEU A 112 -3.74 -14.26 -10.22
C LEU A 112 -4.14 -13.27 -9.12
N SER A 113 -4.55 -13.77 -7.96
CA SER A 113 -4.95 -12.95 -6.81
C SER A 113 -3.80 -12.07 -6.29
N ALA A 114 -2.58 -12.60 -6.22
CA ALA A 114 -1.40 -11.88 -5.80
C ALA A 114 -1.05 -10.75 -6.79
N ASN A 115 -1.11 -11.03 -8.10
CA ASN A 115 -0.90 -10.00 -9.13
C ASN A 115 -1.97 -8.90 -9.08
N LEU A 116 -3.24 -9.26 -8.86
CA LEU A 116 -4.32 -8.28 -8.68
C LEU A 116 -4.12 -7.43 -7.44
N MET A 117 -3.68 -8.02 -6.32
CA MET A 117 -3.38 -7.28 -5.10
C MET A 117 -2.20 -6.32 -5.30
N MET A 118 -1.13 -6.77 -5.95
CA MET A 118 0.01 -5.90 -6.31
C MET A 118 -0.40 -4.74 -7.22
N LYS A 119 -1.29 -5.00 -8.18
CA LYS A 119 -1.85 -3.94 -9.02
C LYS A 119 -2.62 -2.93 -8.16
N ARG A 120 -3.48 -3.39 -7.26
CA ARG A 120 -4.28 -2.51 -6.38
C ARG A 120 -3.42 -1.62 -5.49
N VAL A 121 -2.34 -2.16 -4.90
CA VAL A 121 -1.38 -1.36 -4.12
C VAL A 121 -0.69 -0.31 -5.01
N ASN A 122 -0.27 -0.68 -6.22
CA ASN A 122 0.33 0.28 -7.16
C ASN A 122 -0.66 1.38 -7.59
N ASP A 123 -1.90 1.01 -7.92
CA ASP A 123 -2.94 1.96 -8.31
C ASP A 123 -3.19 2.98 -7.18
N HIS A 124 -3.21 2.53 -5.93
CA HIS A 124 -3.26 3.41 -4.75
C HIS A 124 -2.06 4.37 -4.70
N ILE A 125 -0.83 3.87 -4.82
CA ILE A 125 0.38 4.70 -4.80
C ILE A 125 0.36 5.77 -5.90
N LEU A 126 -0.08 5.40 -7.11
CA LEU A 126 -0.20 6.33 -8.24
C LEU A 126 -1.25 7.41 -7.95
N HIS A 127 -2.41 7.01 -7.44
CA HIS A 127 -3.47 7.96 -7.05
C HIS A 127 -2.95 8.97 -6.01
N VAL A 128 -2.24 8.52 -4.98
CA VAL A 128 -1.67 9.42 -3.96
C VAL A 128 -0.60 10.35 -4.56
N CYS A 129 0.19 9.87 -5.53
CA CYS A 129 1.14 10.71 -6.26
C CYS A 129 0.45 11.81 -7.07
N GLU A 130 -0.77 11.58 -7.57
CA GLU A 130 -1.59 12.58 -8.25
C GLU A 130 -2.15 13.62 -7.28
N LEU A 131 -2.74 13.19 -6.15
CA LEU A 131 -3.21 14.10 -5.09
C LEU A 131 -2.10 15.05 -4.62
N ARG A 132 -0.87 14.53 -4.46
CA ARG A 132 0.31 15.34 -4.09
C ARG A 132 0.59 16.50 -5.04
N LYS A 133 0.34 16.35 -6.34
CA LYS A 133 0.55 17.43 -7.32
C LYS A 133 -0.39 18.61 -7.02
N GLY A 134 -1.61 18.33 -6.56
CA GLY A 134 -2.57 19.35 -6.10
C GLY A 134 -2.09 20.09 -4.85
N TRP A 135 -1.50 19.39 -3.87
CA TRP A 135 -0.99 20.01 -2.64
C TRP A 135 0.19 20.96 -2.86
N SER A 136 0.95 20.75 -3.94
CA SER A 136 2.14 21.54 -4.26
C SER A 136 1.82 22.79 -5.10
N GLY A 137 0.64 22.84 -5.74
CA GLY A 137 0.21 23.93 -6.62
C GLY A 137 -0.50 25.09 -5.93
N GLY A 138 -0.77 24.99 -4.62
CA GLY A 138 -1.57 25.97 -3.86
C GLY A 138 -0.81 27.18 -3.30
N GLN A 139 0.48 27.36 -3.59
CA GLN A 139 1.21 28.59 -3.25
C GLN A 139 1.09 29.63 -4.37
N ALA A 140 -0.12 30.11 -4.64
CA ALA A 140 -0.36 31.34 -5.38
C ALA A 140 -1.80 31.83 -5.17
N ALA A 141 -2.02 32.56 -4.07
CA ALA A 141 -3.02 33.62 -3.96
C ALA A 141 -2.76 34.41 -2.66
#